data_AF-H1S475-F1
#
_entry.id   AF-H1S475-F1
#
_cell.length_a   1.000
_cell.length_b   1.000
_cell.length_c   1.000
_cell.angle_alpha   90.00
_cell.angle_beta   90.00
_cell.angle_gamma   90.00
#
_symmetry.space_group_name_H-M   'P 1'
#
loop_
_entity.id
_entity.type
_entity.pdbx_description
1 polymer ?
#
loop_
_entity_poly.entity_id
_entity_poly.type
_entity_poly.pdbx_seq_one_letter_code
_entity_poly.pdbx_strand_id
1 'polypeptide(L)'
;MPEQQRTWARHVSAGAIVFATLMAGCAAQPPASAVPNPGPQGGRGTPQGCQADKLGDEALIGKTEANAVALLNGCAWRFGDREGQQMPGTMDYNPQRRTLDVKDGKVTAVRRG
;
A
#
# COMPACT_ATOMS: atom_id res chain seq x y z
N MET A 1 -31.75 11.23 -62.10
CA MET A 1 -32.76 10.21 -61.69
C MET A 1 -32.71 9.08 -62.72
N PRO A 2 -32.66 7.78 -62.38
CA PRO A 2 -32.47 7.09 -61.11
C PRO A 2 -31.15 6.27 -61.03
N GLU A 3 -30.83 5.93 -59.79
CA GLU A 3 -29.83 4.97 -59.31
C GLU A 3 -30.39 3.53 -59.37
N GLN A 4 -29.55 2.54 -59.08
CA GLN A 4 -29.87 1.15 -58.71
C GLN A 4 -29.99 0.11 -59.83
N GLN A 5 -28.84 -0.30 -60.39
CA GLN A 5 -28.69 -1.65 -60.93
C GLN A 5 -28.27 -2.61 -59.81
N ARG A 6 -29.27 -3.39 -59.39
CA ARG A 6 -29.19 -4.51 -58.46
C ARG A 6 -28.71 -5.74 -59.22
N THR A 7 -27.44 -6.10 -59.10
CA THR A 7 -26.91 -7.38 -59.57
C THR A 7 -26.63 -8.29 -58.39
N TRP A 8 -27.50 -9.28 -58.24
CA TRP A 8 -27.29 -10.45 -57.40
C TRP A 8 -26.34 -11.41 -58.12
N ALA A 9 -25.26 -11.85 -57.46
CA ALA A 9 -24.57 -13.08 -57.81
C ALA A 9 -24.19 -13.81 -56.52
N ARG A 10 -24.62 -15.07 -56.46
CA ARG A 10 -24.55 -15.98 -55.32
C ARG A 10 -23.28 -16.85 -55.43
N HIS A 11 -22.91 -17.43 -54.29
CA HIS A 11 -22.03 -18.59 -54.08
C HIS A 11 -20.52 -18.24 -54.05
N VAL A 12 -19.74 -18.65 -53.04
CA VAL A 12 -19.31 -20.05 -52.79
C VAL A 12 -19.06 -20.31 -51.28
N SER A 13 -19.30 -21.56 -50.90
CA SER A 13 -19.24 -22.17 -49.57
C SER A 13 -17.84 -22.33 -48.95
N ALA A 14 -17.88 -22.54 -47.62
CA ALA A 14 -17.01 -23.40 -46.81
C ALA A 14 -15.58 -22.93 -46.46
N GLY A 15 -15.32 -22.84 -45.15
CA GLY A 15 -13.99 -22.72 -44.57
C GLY A 15 -14.06 -22.46 -43.07
N ALA A 16 -14.36 -23.49 -42.27
CA ALA A 16 -14.17 -23.43 -40.83
C ALA A 16 -12.66 -23.38 -40.53
N ILE A 17 -12.19 -22.31 -39.90
CA ILE A 17 -10.89 -22.29 -39.22
C ILE A 17 -11.15 -22.04 -37.74
N VAL A 18 -10.99 -23.12 -37.01
CA VAL A 18 -10.89 -23.21 -35.55
C VAL A 18 -9.77 -22.27 -35.09
N PHE A 19 -10.11 -21.17 -34.40
CA PHE A 19 -9.10 -20.40 -33.68
C PHE A 19 -8.82 -21.09 -32.34
N ALA A 20 -7.66 -21.73 -32.31
CA ALA A 20 -7.11 -22.47 -31.20
C ALA A 20 -6.78 -21.56 -29.99
N THR A 21 -7.33 -21.95 -28.85
CA THR A 21 -6.67 -22.13 -27.53
C THR A 21 -5.42 -21.31 -27.16
N LEU A 22 -5.51 -20.64 -26.00
CA LEU A 22 -4.60 -20.71 -24.82
C LEU A 22 -4.42 -19.33 -24.16
N MET A 23 -5.38 -18.92 -23.33
CA MET A 23 -5.11 -17.92 -22.28
C MET A 23 -4.46 -18.62 -21.08
N ALA A 24 -3.22 -19.08 -21.27
CA ALA A 24 -2.36 -19.56 -20.19
C ALA A 24 -1.20 -18.58 -20.05
N GLY A 25 -1.34 -17.65 -19.11
CA GLY A 25 -0.34 -16.63 -18.84
C GLY A 25 -0.61 -15.95 -17.51
N CYS A 26 -0.79 -16.72 -16.43
CA CYS A 26 -0.47 -16.20 -15.10
C CYS A 26 1.02 -15.87 -15.13
N ALA A 27 1.34 -14.59 -15.34
CA ALA A 27 2.69 -14.09 -15.12
C ALA A 27 3.09 -14.50 -13.70
N ALA A 28 4.06 -15.42 -13.61
CA ALA A 28 4.67 -15.80 -12.36
C ALA A 28 5.28 -14.54 -11.75
N GLN A 29 4.59 -13.97 -10.76
CA GLN A 29 5.14 -12.89 -9.98
C GLN A 29 6.35 -13.48 -9.24
N PRO A 30 7.58 -12.98 -9.48
CA PRO A 30 8.73 -13.46 -8.73
C PRO A 30 8.43 -13.31 -7.24
N PRO A 31 8.89 -14.25 -6.38
CA PRO A 31 8.65 -14.15 -4.94
C PRO A 31 9.10 -12.76 -4.52
N ALA A 32 8.16 -11.97 -4.00
CA ALA A 32 8.46 -10.63 -3.51
C ALA A 32 9.63 -10.80 -2.54
N SER A 33 10.78 -10.20 -2.88
CA SER A 33 11.92 -10.13 -1.98
C SER A 33 11.36 -9.72 -0.62
N ALA A 34 11.62 -10.52 0.41
CA ALA A 34 11.11 -10.26 1.75
C ALA A 34 11.54 -8.85 2.12
N VAL A 35 10.61 -7.88 2.04
CA VAL A 35 10.84 -6.54 2.55
C VAL A 35 11.12 -6.75 4.03
N PRO A 36 12.28 -6.33 4.55
CA PRO A 36 12.59 -6.49 5.96
C PRO A 36 11.42 -5.93 6.77
N ASN A 37 10.69 -6.82 7.45
CA ASN A 37 9.64 -6.40 8.36
C ASN A 37 10.39 -5.87 9.60
N PRO A 38 10.39 -4.56 9.88
CA PRO A 38 11.18 -4.02 10.97
C PRO A 38 10.67 -4.47 12.34
N GLY A 39 9.60 -5.28 12.39
CA GLY A 39 8.93 -5.67 13.62
C GLY A 39 8.26 -4.45 14.29
N PRO A 40 7.73 -4.63 15.51
CA PRO A 40 7.26 -3.51 16.31
C PRO A 40 8.43 -2.56 16.58
N GLN A 41 8.27 -1.30 16.19
CA GLN A 41 9.28 -0.25 16.38
C GLN A 41 8.99 0.46 17.71
N GLY A 42 10.02 0.73 18.50
CA GLY A 42 9.80 1.21 19.88
C GLY A 42 9.36 0.12 20.85
N GLY A 43 9.06 0.50 22.08
CA GLY A 43 8.70 -0.44 23.14
C GLY A 43 7.31 -1.03 22.95
N ARG A 44 6.94 -2.10 23.67
CA ARG A 44 5.55 -2.58 23.71
C ARG A 44 4.55 -1.57 24.32
N GLY A 45 5.04 -0.43 24.79
CA GLY A 45 4.31 0.48 25.66
C GLY A 45 4.25 -0.10 27.09
N THR A 46 4.07 0.78 28.08
CA THR A 46 3.73 0.35 29.44
C THR A 46 2.26 0.64 29.70
N PRO A 47 1.60 -0.07 30.63
CA PRO A 47 0.23 0.26 31.05
C PRO A 47 0.06 1.73 31.50
N GLN A 48 1.15 2.36 31.95
CA GLN A 48 1.21 3.75 32.40
C GLN A 48 1.43 4.74 31.24
N GLY A 49 1.60 4.25 30.01
CA GLY A 49 1.99 5.06 28.86
C GLY A 49 3.48 5.42 28.87
N CYS A 50 3.92 6.14 27.85
CA CYS A 50 5.23 6.78 27.77
C CYS A 50 5.12 8.29 28.01
N GLN A 51 6.23 8.98 28.24
CA GLN A 51 6.19 10.44 28.39
C GLN A 51 5.62 11.16 27.16
N ALA A 52 5.82 10.60 25.96
CA ALA A 52 5.23 11.14 24.74
C ALA A 52 3.71 10.98 24.67
N ASP A 53 3.08 10.13 25.49
CA ASP A 53 1.61 10.04 25.53
C ASP A 53 0.97 11.31 26.10
N LYS A 54 1.76 12.14 26.81
CA LYS A 54 1.35 13.47 27.24
C LYS A 54 1.40 14.51 26.12
N LEU A 55 2.05 14.19 25.01
CA LEU A 55 2.11 15.04 23.83
C LEU A 55 0.98 14.66 22.87
N GLY A 56 0.31 15.68 22.34
CA GLY A 56 -0.62 15.51 21.22
C GLY A 56 0.09 14.94 19.99
N ASP A 57 -0.65 14.24 19.14
CA ASP A 57 -0.09 13.58 17.96
C ASP A 57 0.39 14.62 16.92
N GLU A 58 -0.25 15.78 16.89
CA GLU A 58 0.14 16.97 16.14
C GLU A 58 1.56 17.46 16.48
N ALA A 59 2.07 17.16 17.68
CA ALA A 59 3.42 17.53 18.07
C ALA A 59 4.49 16.79 17.25
N LEU A 60 4.15 15.70 16.56
CA LEU A 60 5.10 14.94 15.73
C LEU A 60 5.10 15.41 14.27
N ILE A 61 4.00 16.03 13.82
CA ILE A 61 3.83 16.46 12.43
C ILE A 61 4.89 17.49 12.04
N GLY A 62 5.49 17.33 10.86
CA GLY A 62 6.53 18.19 10.32
C GLY A 62 7.92 18.00 10.93
N LYS A 63 8.06 17.19 11.99
CA LYS A 63 9.37 16.82 12.54
C LYS A 63 10.07 15.84 11.61
N THR A 64 11.40 15.88 11.63
CA THR A 64 12.21 14.84 11.01
C THR A 64 11.94 13.51 11.67
N GLU A 65 12.14 12.42 10.92
CA GLU A 65 12.00 11.06 11.45
C GLU A 65 12.78 10.86 12.76
N ALA A 66 14.07 11.24 12.79
CA ALA A 66 14.91 11.10 13.97
C ALA A 66 14.36 11.86 15.20
N ASN A 67 13.85 13.09 15.01
CA ASN A 67 13.29 13.88 16.09
C ASN A 67 11.95 13.31 16.58
N ALA A 68 11.11 12.82 15.67
CA ALA A 68 9.85 12.16 16.03
C ALA A 68 10.10 10.88 16.83
N VAL A 69 11.04 10.04 16.40
CA VAL A 69 11.43 8.81 17.11
C VAL A 69 12.02 9.12 18.49
N ALA A 70 12.84 10.17 18.61
CA ALA A 70 13.39 10.60 19.89
C ALA A 70 12.30 11.01 20.88
N LEU A 71 11.26 11.71 20.42
CA LEU A 71 10.09 12.06 21.25
C LEU A 71 9.30 10.84 21.69
N LEU A 72 9.23 9.81 20.84
CA LEU A 72 8.53 8.56 21.10
C LEU A 72 9.35 7.53 21.89
N ASN A 73 10.46 7.93 22.51
CA ASN A 73 11.28 7.03 23.29
C ASN A 73 10.44 6.40 24.43
N GLY A 74 10.45 5.06 24.49
CA GLY A 74 9.67 4.28 25.44
C GLY A 74 8.20 4.07 25.05
N CYS A 75 7.72 4.65 23.94
CA CYS A 75 6.36 4.45 23.44
C CYS A 75 6.28 3.26 22.48
N ALA A 76 5.07 2.73 22.31
CA ALA A 76 4.75 1.86 21.18
C ALA A 76 4.53 2.72 19.94
N TRP A 77 5.24 2.42 18.85
CA TRP A 77 5.01 3.08 17.58
C TRP A 77 5.35 2.18 16.39
N ARG A 78 5.09 2.64 15.16
CA ARG A 78 5.53 2.00 13.92
C ARG A 78 5.45 2.98 12.76
N PHE A 79 6.15 2.72 11.67
CA PHE A 79 5.86 3.33 10.38
C PHE A 79 4.65 2.68 9.72
N GLY A 80 3.74 3.51 9.20
CA GLY A 80 2.65 3.09 8.33
C GLY A 80 3.05 3.25 6.88
N ASP A 81 3.52 4.42 6.50
CA ASP A 81 4.17 4.71 5.22
C ASP A 81 5.52 5.37 5.46
N ARG A 82 6.51 5.02 4.64
CA ARG A 82 7.82 5.68 4.65
C ARG A 82 8.24 5.98 3.23
N GLU A 83 8.30 7.26 2.89
CA GLU A 83 8.66 7.76 1.56
C GLU A 83 7.79 7.17 0.44
N GLY A 84 6.49 7.02 0.69
CA GLY A 84 5.55 6.42 -0.26
C GLY A 84 5.57 4.88 -0.28
N GLN A 85 6.38 4.26 0.57
CA GLN A 85 6.36 2.82 0.77
C GLN A 85 5.48 2.46 1.96
N GLN A 86 4.33 1.85 1.67
CA GLN A 86 3.45 1.25 2.68
C GLN A 86 4.18 0.12 3.42
N MET A 87 4.19 0.20 4.74
CA MET A 87 4.80 -0.77 5.63
C MET A 87 3.81 -1.89 5.99
N PRO A 88 4.28 -3.14 6.13
CA PRO A 88 3.45 -4.25 6.54
C PRO A 88 2.92 -4.02 7.96
N GLY A 89 1.63 -4.24 8.16
CA GLY A 89 0.97 -4.10 9.45
C GLY A 89 0.08 -5.29 9.76
N THR A 90 0.00 -5.64 11.03
CA THR A 90 -0.99 -6.58 11.58
C THR A 90 -2.23 -5.82 12.06
N MET A 91 -3.36 -6.52 12.12
CA MET A 91 -4.69 -6.00 12.53
C MET A 91 -4.89 -5.97 14.06
N ASP A 92 -3.83 -6.10 14.85
CA ASP A 92 -3.91 -6.02 16.29
C ASP A 92 -4.19 -4.59 16.75
N TYR A 93 -5.21 -4.40 17.58
CA TYR A 93 -5.54 -3.08 18.12
C TYR A 93 -4.65 -2.77 19.33
N ASN A 94 -3.91 -1.68 19.27
CA ASN A 94 -3.19 -1.08 20.39
C ASN A 94 -3.45 0.43 20.43
N PRO A 95 -4.31 0.93 21.34
CA PRO A 95 -4.69 2.34 21.39
C PRO A 95 -3.52 3.28 21.75
N GLN A 96 -2.47 2.76 22.38
CA GLN A 96 -1.29 3.54 22.75
C GLN A 96 -0.27 3.61 21.59
N ARG A 97 -0.40 2.74 20.58
CA ARG A 97 0.54 2.70 19.48
C ARG A 97 0.27 3.81 18.48
N ARG A 98 1.31 4.59 18.17
CA ARG A 98 1.30 5.58 17.09
C ARG A 98 1.86 4.98 15.80
N THR A 99 1.13 5.12 14.71
CA THR A 99 1.57 4.79 13.35
C THR A 99 1.93 6.10 12.64
N LEU A 100 3.20 6.23 12.26
CA LEU A 100 3.75 7.42 11.61
C LEU A 100 3.81 7.21 10.10
N ASP A 101 3.32 8.20 9.35
CA ASP A 101 3.54 8.26 7.91
C ASP A 101 4.59 9.35 7.64
N VAL A 102 5.65 9.01 6.91
CA VAL A 102 6.81 9.87 6.65
C VAL A 102 6.95 10.12 5.15
N LYS A 103 7.14 11.39 4.78
CA LYS A 103 7.42 11.81 3.40
C LYS A 103 8.39 12.98 3.41
N ASP A 104 9.32 13.00 2.47
CA ASP A 104 10.36 14.02 2.34
C ASP A 104 11.16 14.17 3.66
N GLY A 105 11.43 13.04 4.33
CA GLY A 105 12.15 12.96 5.60
C GLY A 105 11.39 13.49 6.82
N LYS A 106 10.10 13.83 6.68
CA LYS A 106 9.27 14.42 7.74
C LYS A 106 7.99 13.64 7.98
N VAL A 107 7.50 13.66 9.21
CA VAL A 107 6.21 13.08 9.56
C VAL A 107 5.09 13.91 8.95
N THR A 108 4.21 13.28 8.18
CA THR A 108 3.06 13.93 7.52
C THR A 108 1.73 13.53 8.13
N ALA A 109 1.64 12.36 8.74
CA ALA A 109 0.46 11.92 9.47
C ALA A 109 0.84 11.04 10.67
N VAL A 110 -0.04 11.07 11.68
CA VAL A 110 0.02 10.19 12.85
C VAL A 110 -1.36 9.62 13.07
N ARG A 111 -1.43 8.30 13.28
CA ARG A 111 -2.66 7.56 13.55
C ARG A 111 -2.48 6.68 14.78
N ARG A 112 -3.53 6.51 15.57
CA ARG A 112 -3.55 5.54 16.70
C ARG A 112 -4.36 4.31 16.32
N GLY A 113 -3.94 3.14 16.80
CA GLY A 113 -4.59 1.87 16.50
C GLY A 113 -3.64 0.72 16.25
#